data_AF-A0A128A4L4-F1
#
_entry.id   AF-A0A128A4L4-F1
#
_cell.length_a   1.000
_cell.length_b   1.000
_cell.length_c   1.000
_cell.angle_alpha   90.00
_cell.angle_beta   90.00
_cell.angle_gamma   90.00
#
_symmetry.space_group_name_H-M   'P 1'
#
loop_
_entity.id
_entity.type
_entity.pdbx_description
1 polymer ?
#
loop_
_entity_poly.entity_id
_entity_poly.type
_entity_poly.pdbx_seq_one_letter_code
_entity_poly.pdbx_strand_id
1 'polypeptide(L)' 'MNIYDKKSIHCSKCDRFIGEIDCDAIVILPKCGKCANPMPEGDDKVQYIVGKFNKNPSSLVPVDQVIA' A
#
# COMPACT_ATOMS: atom_id res chain seq x y z
N MET A 1 -16.22 9.40 21.39
CA MET A 1 -14.89 9.04 20.86
C MET A 1 -13.95 9.07 22.05
N ASN A 2 -13.53 7.93 22.60
CA ASN A 2 -12.57 7.90 23.71
C ASN A 2 -11.15 7.97 23.16
N ILE A 3 -10.28 8.75 23.80
CA ILE A 3 -8.84 8.82 23.51
C ILE A 3 -8.08 7.50 23.74
N TYR A 4 -8.77 6.49 24.27
CA TYR A 4 -8.23 5.15 24.52
C TYR A 4 -8.67 4.13 23.46
N ASP A 5 -9.60 4.49 22.57
CA ASP A 5 -10.06 3.60 21.51
C ASP A 5 -8.98 3.54 20.43
N LYS A 6 -8.22 2.45 20.42
CA LYS A 6 -7.21 2.15 19.41
C LYS A 6 -7.63 0.96 18.56
N LYS A 7 -7.23 0.98 17.29
CA LYS A 7 -7.38 -0.15 16.37
C LYS A 7 -6.03 -0.77 16.05
N SER A 8 -6.02 -2.10 15.92
CA SER A 8 -4.84 -2.82 15.48
C SER A 8 -4.65 -2.67 13.97
N ILE A 9 -3.40 -2.46 13.55
CA ILE A 9 -3.00 -2.48 12.15
C ILE A 9 -2.29 -3.79 11.86
N HIS A 10 -2.74 -4.44 10.81
CA HIS A 10 -2.13 -5.62 10.24
C HIS A 10 -1.60 -5.32 8.83
N CYS A 11 -0.53 -6.01 8.46
CA CYS A 11 0.03 -5.92 7.11
C CYS A 11 -0.96 -6.49 6.09
N SER A 12 -1.29 -5.71 5.06
CA SER A 12 -2.19 -6.14 3.97
C SER A 12 -1.71 -7.37 3.19
N LYS A 13 -0.41 -7.68 3.19
CA LYS A 13 0.18 -8.80 2.42
C LYS A 13 0.37 -10.08 3.22
N CYS A 14 0.67 -9.98 4.52
CA CYS A 14 1.07 -11.13 5.34
C CYS A 14 0.34 -11.20 6.69
N ASP A 15 -0.63 -10.31 6.90
CA ASP A 15 -1.47 -10.20 8.10
C ASP A 15 -0.71 -9.99 9.41
N ARG A 16 0.59 -9.71 9.32
CA ARG A 16 1.45 -9.51 10.47
C ARG A 16 1.04 -8.25 11.22
N PHE A 17 0.88 -8.37 12.53
CA PHE A 17 0.66 -7.24 13.42
C PHE A 17 1.79 -6.21 13.29
N ILE A 18 1.42 -4.94 13.05
CA ILE A 18 2.34 -3.82 12.93
C ILE A 18 2.32 -2.96 14.20
N GLY A 19 1.13 -2.70 14.74
CA GLY A 19 0.95 -1.86 15.93
C GLY A 19 -0.49 -1.41 16.11
N GLU A 20 -0.70 -0.45 17.01
CA GLU A 20 -1.99 0.16 17.31
C GLU A 20 -1.98 1.64 16.93
N ILE A 21 -3.08 2.11 16.37
CA ILE A 21 -3.29 3.54 16.05
C ILE A 21 -4.64 4.00 16.57
N ASP A 22 -4.81 5.31 16.61
CA ASP A 22 -6.09 5.91 16.95
C ASP A 22 -7.17 5.54 15.93
N CYS A 23 -8.39 5.36 16.41
CA CYS A 23 -9.50 4.89 15.58
C CYS A 23 -9.84 5.83 14.40
N ASP A 24 -9.58 7.13 14.54
CA ASP A 24 -9.80 8.16 13.52
C ASP A 24 -8.75 8.17 12.40
N ALA A 25 -7.57 7.59 12.60
CA ALA A 25 -6.51 7.62 11.60
C ALA A 25 -6.82 6.73 10.38
N ILE A 26 -6.76 7.29 9.17
CA ILE A 26 -6.99 6.54 7.93
C ILE A 26 -5.67 5.92 7.46
N VAL A 27 -5.62 4.60 7.38
CA VAL A 27 -4.43 3.85 6.93
C VAL A 27 -4.72 3.22 5.58
N ILE A 28 -3.85 3.52 4.61
CA ILE A 28 -3.95 3.01 3.24
C ILE A 28 -2.78 2.08 2.99
N LEU A 29 -3.06 0.83 2.61
CA LEU A 29 -2.07 -0.21 2.27
C LEU A 29 -0.92 -0.35 3.30
N PRO A 30 -1.23 -0.69 4.56
CA PRO A 30 -0.19 -0.93 5.56
C PRO A 30 0.68 -2.13 5.16
N LYS A 31 2.00 -1.96 5.20
CA LYS A 31 2.99 -3.01 4.95
C LYS A 31 3.95 -3.09 6.15
N CYS A 32 4.28 -4.31 6.57
CA CYS A 32 5.31 -4.51 7.59
C CYS A 32 6.71 -4.34 6.99
N GLY A 33 7.74 -4.12 7.81
CA GLY A 33 9.12 -3.89 7.35
C GLY A 33 9.74 -5.02 6.51
N LYS A 34 9.16 -6.23 6.51
CA LYS A 34 9.56 -7.34 5.62
C LYS A 34 8.88 -7.29 4.24
N CYS A 35 7.69 -6.71 4.18
CA CYS A 35 6.90 -6.58 2.95
C CYS A 35 6.99 -5.18 2.34
N ALA A 36 7.48 -4.21 3.10
CA ALA A 36 7.88 -2.90 2.62
C ALA A 36 9.12 -3.09 1.73
N ASN A 37 9.02 -2.66 0.48
CA ASN A 37 10.17 -2.63 -0.41
C ASN A 37 10.99 -1.38 -0.04
N PRO A 38 12.24 -1.49 0.43
CA PRO A 38 13.07 -0.35 0.80
C PRO A 38 13.46 0.54 -0.39
N MET A 39 13.10 0.15 -1.62
CA MET A 39 13.20 0.97 -2.84
C MET A 39 11.79 1.42 -3.27
N PRO A 40 11.27 2.57 -2.81
CA PRO A 40 9.84 2.88 -2.88
C PRO A 40 9.47 3.92 -3.95
N GLU A 41 10.39 4.30 -4.85
CA GLU A 41 10.14 5.49 -5.68
C GLU A 41 9.12 5.28 -6.82
N GLY A 42 8.97 4.07 -7.36
CA GLY A 42 8.12 3.80 -8.53
C GLY A 42 6.84 3.02 -8.25
N ASP A 43 6.96 1.84 -7.64
CA ASP A 43 5.91 0.82 -7.77
C ASP A 43 4.64 1.11 -6.97
N ASP A 44 4.75 1.68 -5.77
CA ASP A 44 3.60 1.82 -4.86
C ASP A 44 2.63 2.92 -5.32
N LYS A 45 3.14 3.99 -5.94
CA LYS A 45 2.28 5.02 -6.56
C LYS A 45 1.63 4.51 -7.83
N VAL A 46 2.38 3.79 -8.66
CA VAL A 46 1.86 3.23 -9.92
C VAL A 46 0.78 2.20 -9.63
N GLN A 47 0.97 1.28 -8.67
CA GLN A 47 -0.05 0.31 -8.29
C GLN A 47 -1.33 0.97 -7.75
N TYR A 48 -1.20 2.03 -6.94
CA TYR A 48 -2.38 2.77 -6.45
C TYR A 48 -3.11 3.50 -7.57
N ILE A 49 -2.38 4.16 -8.48
CA ILE A 49 -2.96 4.85 -9.64
C ILE A 49 -3.63 3.83 -10.58
N VAL A 50 -2.93 2.74 -10.92
CA VAL A 50 -3.48 1.66 -11.77
C VAL A 50 -4.72 1.05 -11.12
N GLY A 51 -4.69 0.71 -9.84
CA GLY A 51 -5.84 0.11 -9.15
C GLY A 51 -7.05 1.05 -9.02
N LYS A 52 -6.83 2.35 -8.90
CA LYS A 52 -7.92 3.34 -8.78
C LYS A 52 -8.50 3.77 -10.13
N PHE A 53 -7.69 3.78 -11.19
CA PHE A 53 -8.07 4.35 -12.49
C PHE A 53 -8.25 3.33 -13.62
N ASN A 54 -7.75 2.08 -13.52
CA ASN A 54 -7.96 1.07 -14.55
C ASN A 54 -9.13 0.12 -14.22
N LYS A 55 -10.25 0.30 -14.91
CA LYS A 55 -11.31 -0.72 -15.06
C LYS A 55 -11.08 -1.65 -16.27
N ASN A 56 -10.05 -1.40 -17.09
CA ASN A 56 -9.72 -2.21 -18.28
C ASN A 56 -8.21 -2.55 -18.30
N PRO A 57 -7.81 -3.84 -18.25
CA PRO A 57 -6.42 -4.26 -18.03
C PRO A 57 -5.51 -4.28 -19.29
N SER A 58 -5.94 -3.71 -20.42
CA SER A 58 -5.32 -3.99 -21.73
C SER A 58 -4.06 -3.16 -22.08
N SER A 59 -3.53 -2.30 -21.22
CA SER A 59 -2.46 -1.35 -21.62
C SER A 59 -1.22 -1.33 -20.72
N LEU A 60 -1.00 -2.34 -19.88
CA LEU A 60 0.20 -2.39 -19.03
C LEU A 60 1.38 -2.98 -19.82
N VAL A 61 2.16 -2.12 -20.49
CA VAL A 61 3.52 -2.49 -20.93
C VAL A 61 4.51 -2.22 -19.80
N PRO A 62 5.42 -3.16 -19.48
CA PRO A 62 6.51 -2.94 -18.54
C PRO A 62 7.42 -1.80 -18.99
N VAL A 63 7.84 -0.97 -18.04
CA VAL A 63 8.69 0.23 -18.25
C VAL A 63 10.08 -0.10 -18.82
N ASP A 64 10.47 -1.38 -18.82
CA ASP A 64 11.75 -1.87 -19.38
C ASP A 64 11.93 -1.63 -20.89
N GLN A 65 10.88 -1.21 -21.62
CA GLN A 65 10.94 -0.97 -23.07
C GLN A 65 11.19 0.50 -23.46
N VAL A 66 11.30 1.44 -22.51
CA VAL A 66 11.39 2.89 -22.80
C VAL A 66 12.83 3.42 -22.89
N ILE A 67 13.84 2.59 -22.62
CA ILE A 67 15.25 2.98 -22.75
C ILE A 67 15.89 2.14 -23.86
N ALA A 68 15.79 2.64 -25.09
CA ALA A 68 16.62 2.27 -26.23
C ALA A 68 17.14 3.55 -26.89
#